data_AF-A0A962THL5-F1
#
_entry.id   AF-A0A962THL5-F1
#
_cell.length_a   1.000
_cell.length_b   1.000
_cell.length_c   1.000
_cell.angle_alpha   90.00
_cell.angle_beta   90.00
_cell.angle_gamma   90.00
#
_symmetry.space_group_name_H-M   'P 1'
#
loop_
_entity.id
_entity.type
_entity.pdbx_description
1 polymer ?
#
loop_
_entity_poly.entity_id
_entity_poly.type
_entity_poly.pdbx_seq_one_letter_code
_entity_poly.pdbx_strand_id
1 'polypeptide(L)'
;MTKDEQRASDFIAACAKEVSAHILHYADEAGLDRSSFLVSVAAVLASSALAAQPEDQLSAASHHIQKALGLIHCLRDEADTAVTPNAG
;
A
#
# COMPACT_ATOMS: atom_id res chain seq x y z
N MET A 1 -20.77 -7.90 -0.57
CA MET A 1 -19.59 -8.52 0.04
C MET A 1 -20.05 -9.75 0.81
N THR A 2 -19.55 -10.93 0.47
CA THR A 2 -19.91 -12.20 1.13
C THR A 2 -19.16 -12.34 2.47
N LYS A 3 -19.61 -13.24 3.34
CA LYS A 3 -18.92 -13.52 4.62
C LYS A 3 -17.49 -14.04 4.40
N ASP A 4 -17.25 -14.72 3.29
CA ASP A 4 -15.93 -15.26 2.97
C ASP A 4 -14.98 -14.18 2.44
N GLU A 5 -15.49 -13.24 1.63
CA GLU A 5 -14.74 -12.05 1.23
C GLU A 5 -14.33 -11.19 2.44
N GLN A 6 -15.23 -11.03 3.42
CA GLN A 6 -14.91 -10.31 4.65
C GLN A 6 -13.82 -11.00 5.46
N ARG A 7 -13.92 -12.33 5.65
CA ARG A 7 -12.89 -13.09 6.36
C ARG A 7 -11.53 -13.02 5.68
N ALA A 8 -11.50 -13.12 4.35
CA ALA A 8 -10.28 -12.97 3.57
C ALA A 8 -9.69 -11.56 3.73
N SER A 9 -10.53 -10.52 3.67
CA SER A 9 -10.10 -9.13 3.89
C SER A 9 -9.53 -8.92 5.30
N ASP A 10 -10.20 -9.43 6.33
CA ASP A 10 -9.76 -9.28 7.73
C ASP A 10 -8.42 -9.99 7.97
N PHE A 11 -8.26 -11.19 7.39
CA PHE A 11 -6.99 -11.92 7.43
C PHE A 11 -5.87 -11.14 6.74
N ILE A 12 -6.11 -10.63 5.54
CA ILE A 12 -5.13 -9.82 4.80
C ILE A 12 -4.76 -8.57 5.59
N ALA A 13 -5.72 -7.89 6.23
CA ALA A 13 -5.46 -6.72 7.05
C ALA A 13 -4.59 -7.05 8.28
N ALA A 14 -4.83 -8.18 8.93
CA ALA A 14 -4.01 -8.64 10.05
C ALA A 14 -2.57 -8.94 9.61
N CYS A 15 -2.40 -9.67 8.50
CA CYS A 15 -1.08 -9.94 7.92
C CYS A 15 -0.36 -8.65 7.52
N ALA A 16 -1.06 -7.72 6.86
CA ALA A 16 -0.48 -6.44 6.45
C ALA A 16 0.00 -5.63 7.67
N LYS A 17 -0.76 -5.63 8.77
CA LYS A 17 -0.36 -4.98 10.03
C LYS A 17 0.93 -5.58 10.57
N GLU A 18 1.00 -6.90 10.69
CA GLU A 18 2.19 -7.58 11.22
C GLU A 18 3.42 -7.35 10.34
N VAL A 19 3.28 -7.53 9.03
CA VAL A 19 4.37 -7.34 8.07
C VAL A 19 4.83 -5.88 8.05
N SER A 20 3.91 -4.91 8.10
CA SER A 20 4.27 -3.49 8.13
C SER A 20 5.10 -3.12 9.36
N ALA A 21 4.82 -3.70 10.53
CA ALA A 21 5.61 -3.49 11.73
C ALA A 21 7.05 -4.00 11.58
N HIS A 22 7.21 -5.18 10.96
CA HIS A 22 8.55 -5.75 10.69
C HIS A 22 9.33 -4.90 9.68
N ILE A 23 8.66 -4.45 8.60
CA ILE A 23 9.27 -3.61 7.58
C ILE A 23 9.77 -2.29 8.18
N LEU A 24 8.95 -1.63 9.01
CA LEU A 24 9.36 -0.38 9.65
C LEU A 24 10.48 -0.58 10.67
N HIS A 25 10.51 -1.72 11.37
CA HIS A 25 11.61 -2.07 12.25
C HIS A 25 12.94 -2.19 11.49
N TYR A 26 12.96 -2.83 10.32
CA TYR A 26 14.16 -2.88 9.48
C TYR A 26 14.63 -1.50 9.02
N ALA A 27 13.70 -0.60 8.69
CA ALA A 27 14.04 0.77 8.35
C ALA A 27 14.75 1.48 9.51
N ASP A 28 14.25 1.28 10.74
CA ASP A 28 14.83 1.86 11.95
C ASP A 28 16.23 1.33 12.22
N GLU A 29 16.42 0.00 12.16
CA GLU A 29 17.72 -0.64 12.38
C GLU A 29 18.78 -0.20 11.35
N ALA A 30 18.35 0.01 10.11
CA ALA A 30 19.21 0.47 9.02
C ALA A 30 19.44 2.00 9.03
N GLY A 31 18.80 2.75 9.94
CA GLY A 31 18.88 4.21 9.99
C GLY A 31 18.27 4.90 8.76
N LEU A 32 17.31 4.27 8.09
CA LEU A 32 16.66 4.79 6.89
C LEU A 32 15.48 5.70 7.25
N ASP A 33 15.22 6.70 6.41
CA ASP A 33 13.97 7.45 6.49
C ASP A 33 12.79 6.52 6.16
N ARG A 34 11.86 6.38 7.12
CA ARG A 34 10.70 5.49 7.00
C ARG A 34 9.84 5.81 5.79
N SER A 35 9.62 7.08 5.49
CA SER A 35 8.74 7.51 4.40
C SER A 35 9.31 7.13 3.04
N SER A 36 10.59 7.42 2.83
CA SER A 36 11.33 7.05 1.62
C SER A 36 11.44 5.54 1.46
N PHE A 37 11.64 4.82 2.57
CA PHE A 37 11.72 3.36 2.56
C PHE A 37 10.39 2.70 2.17
N LEU A 38 9.26 3.23 2.62
CA LEU A 38 7.93 2.71 2.28
C LEU A 38 7.63 2.80 0.77
N VAL A 39 8.18 3.79 0.06
CA VAL A 39 8.05 3.89 -1.41
C VAL A 39 8.71 2.69 -2.08
N SER A 40 9.94 2.35 -1.67
CA SER A 40 10.67 1.19 -2.19
C SER A 40 9.96 -0.13 -1.86
N VAL A 41 9.42 -0.26 -0.65
CA VAL A 41 8.62 -1.42 -0.24
C VAL A 41 7.39 -1.58 -1.11
N ALA A 42 6.64 -0.50 -1.35
CA ALA A 42 5.45 -0.54 -2.20
C ALA A 42 5.79 -0.96 -3.63
N ALA A 43 6.90 -0.45 -4.19
CA ALA A 43 7.36 -0.82 -5.52
C ALA A 43 7.74 -2.32 -5.61
N VAL A 44 8.42 -2.85 -4.60
CA VAL A 44 8.77 -4.28 -4.53
C VAL A 44 7.51 -5.14 -4.45
N LEU A 45 6.59 -4.83 -3.54
CA LEU A 45 5.35 -5.59 -3.37
C LEU A 45 4.47 -5.57 -4.63
N ALA A 46 4.33 -4.40 -5.28
CA ALA A 46 3.62 -4.27 -6.54
C ALA A 46 4.27 -5.11 -7.65
N SER A 47 5.60 -5.06 -7.76
CA SER A 47 6.34 -5.84 -8.75
C SER A 47 6.22 -7.34 -8.52
N SER A 48 6.31 -7.79 -7.27
CA SER A 48 6.12 -9.20 -6.89
C SER A 48 4.69 -9.67 -7.15
N ALA A 49 3.69 -8.84 -6.84
CA ALA A 49 2.29 -9.15 -7.12
C ALA A 49 2.05 -9.34 -8.62
N LEU A 50 2.65 -8.49 -9.47
CA LEU A 50 2.61 -8.63 -10.92
C LEU A 50 3.31 -9.89 -11.42
N ALA A 51 4.52 -10.17 -10.93
CA ALA A 51 5.28 -11.35 -11.32
C ALA A 51 4.56 -12.67 -10.95
N ALA A 52 3.66 -12.64 -9.97
CA ALA A 52 2.86 -13.79 -9.58
C ALA A 52 1.59 -13.99 -10.45
N GLN A 53 1.28 -13.08 -11.37
CA GLN A 53 0.12 -13.20 -12.25
C GLN A 53 0.44 -13.99 -13.52
N PRO A 54 -0.54 -14.72 -14.07
CA PRO A 54 -0.48 -15.25 -15.42
C PRO A 54 -0.26 -14.14 -16.47
N GLU A 55 0.46 -14.45 -17.55
CA GLU A 55 0.79 -13.47 -18.61
C GLU A 55 -0.44 -12.80 -19.23
N ASP A 56 -1.53 -13.55 -19.40
CA ASP A 56 -2.81 -13.08 -19.90
C ASP A 56 -3.53 -12.10 -18.95
N GLN A 57 -3.17 -12.11 -17.66
CA GLN A 57 -3.77 -11.27 -16.62
C GLN A 57 -2.88 -10.10 -16.20
N LEU A 58 -1.62 -10.06 -16.63
CA LEU A 58 -0.65 -9.02 -16.26
C LEU A 58 -1.18 -7.60 -16.52
N SER A 59 -1.83 -7.38 -17.66
CA SER A 59 -2.37 -6.07 -18.01
C SER A 59 -3.47 -5.63 -17.04
N ALA A 60 -4.43 -6.52 -16.74
CA ALA A 60 -5.52 -6.24 -15.82
C ALA A 60 -5.01 -6.05 -14.38
N ALA A 61 -4.07 -6.89 -13.93
CA ALA A 61 -3.46 -6.78 -12.62
C ALA A 61 -2.65 -5.48 -12.47
N SER A 62 -1.88 -5.09 -13.49
CA SER A 62 -1.16 -3.82 -13.54
C SER A 62 -2.12 -2.64 -13.41
N HIS A 63 -3.20 -2.64 -14.17
CA HIS A 63 -4.23 -1.60 -14.07
C HIS A 63 -4.86 -1.53 -12.66
N HIS A 64 -5.19 -2.67 -12.05
CA HIS A 64 -5.74 -2.69 -10.69
C HIS A 64 -4.74 -2.19 -9.63
N ILE A 65 -3.47 -2.55 -9.74
CA ILE A 65 -2.42 -2.07 -8.83
C ILE A 65 -2.22 -0.56 -9.00
N GLN A 66 -2.13 -0.07 -10.25
CA GLN A 66 -2.03 1.37 -10.53
C GLN A 66 -3.23 2.14 -9.98
N LYS A 67 -4.45 1.61 -10.14
CA LYS A 67 -5.66 2.20 -9.57
C LYS A 67 -5.60 2.26 -8.05
N ALA A 68 -5.17 1.20 -7.38
CA ALA A 68 -5.02 1.17 -5.93
C ALA A 68 -3.99 2.20 -5.44
N LEU A 69 -2.84 2.31 -6.12
CA LEU A 69 -1.82 3.32 -5.82
C LEU A 69 -2.36 4.75 -6.02
N GLY A 70 -3.13 4.99 -7.09
CA GLY A 70 -3.78 6.27 -7.33
C GLY A 70 -4.76 6.67 -6.22
N LEU A 71 -5.56 5.73 -5.71
CA LEU A 71 -6.48 5.99 -4.60
C LEU A 71 -5.75 6.39 -3.31
N ILE A 72 -4.60 5.78 -3.01
CA ILE A 72 -3.78 6.13 -1.85
C ILE A 72 -3.25 7.56 -1.99
N HIS A 73 -2.86 7.97 -3.20
CA HIS A 73 -2.39 9.33 -3.45
C HIS A 73 -3.50 10.36 -3.22
N CYS A 74 -4.71 10.14 -3.74
CA CYS A 74 -5.85 11.04 -3.52
C CYS A 74 -6.21 11.19 -2.03
N LEU A 75 -6.16 10.10 -1.25
CA LEU A 75 -6.41 10.16 0.19
C LEU A 75 -5.36 11.02 0.94
N ARG A 76 -4.13 11.09 0.42
CA ARG A 76 -3.09 11.96 0.98
C ARG A 76 -3.34 13.42 0.62
N ASP A 77 -3.70 13.72 -0.62
CA ASP A 77 -3.98 15.10 -1.06
C ASP A 77 -5.18 15.71 -0.30
N GLU A 78 -6.22 14.91 -0.04
CA GLU A 78 -7.38 15.32 0.79
C GLU A 78 -6.98 15.54 2.26
N ALA A 79 -6.06 14.73 2.80
CA ALA A 79 -5.55 14.91 4.16
C ALA A 79 -4.66 16.15 4.29
N ASP A 80 -3.80 16.44 3.30
CA ASP A 80 -2.92 17.61 3.30
C ASP A 80 -3.70 18.92 3.08
N THR A 81 -4.75 18.89 2.26
CA THR A 81 -5.64 20.05 2.04
C THR A 81 -6.50 20.37 3.28
N ALA A 82 -6.89 19.36 4.06
CA ALA A 82 -7.62 19.54 5.32
C ALA A 82 -6.78 20.18 6.45
N VAL A 83 -5.45 20.25 6.32
CA VAL A 83 -4.53 20.79 7.35
C VAL A 83 -4.26 22.29 7.17
N THR A 84 -4.81 22.96 6.15
CA THR A 84 -4.67 24.43 6.04
C THR A 84 -5.54 25.16 7.09
N PRO A 85 -4.95 25.82 8.11
CA PRO A 85 -5.74 26.54 9.10
C PRO A 85 -6.11 27.89 8.50
N ASN A 86 -7.39 28.19 8.65
CA ASN A 86 -7.98 29.51 8.56
C ASN A 86 -7.05 30.57 9.18
N ALA A 87 -6.36 31.34 8.33
CA ALA A 87 -5.67 32.58 8.70
C ALA A 87 -6.47 33.73 8.11
N GLY A 88 -7.51 34.13 8.85
CA GLY A 88 -8.26 35.37 8.70
C GLY A 88 -8.16 36.17 9.98
#